data_AF-A0A932QZN1-F1
#
_entry.id   AF-A0A932QZN1-F1
#
_cell.length_a   1.000
_cell.length_b   1.000
_cell.length_c   1.000
_cell.angle_alpha   90.00
_cell.angle_beta   90.00
_cell.angle_gamma   90.00
#
_symmetry.space_group_name_H-M   'P 1'
#
loop_
_entity.id
_entity.type
_entity.pdbx_description
1 polymer ?
#
loop_
_entity_poly.entity_id
_entity_poly.type
_entity_poly.pdbx_seq_one_letter_code
_entity_poly.pdbx_strand_id
1 'polypeptide(L)'
;MKNKVESPGVKYDKVNSLVFESVDENYVNGVMSNLCITAEGSVVLSEEDIKIEGLLPKYVTIVDDREIALSVPYNLGGGRVGILAFVKSKTSNIPSKEFYVARSYYRSNSHGVWRYIPDYGMDGSYGKGRNAESLNLPITLQKALSDDLRLNGVVEVSKPDSILFGTIGLIRTTHYGTAESQNDYYYDVKPDPERLIGKFYGSRYKKTPPKDLGLKYESPDFSKKIMEWSEETEKQGSYHVDVFPSKDGKFNFMFCRNNKGQAWIGGIEVAKSKVTSTGLKADWAFGGYLTTPIMEYPQEAGDYAGEYLDNGYVDMFENYLSKIPVIQEYLKSVEVRKK
;
A
#
# COMPACT_ATOMS: atom_id res chain seq x y z
N MET A 1 13.87 37.45 -28.70
CA MET A 1 12.82 37.22 -27.69
C MET A 1 12.47 35.74 -27.72
N LYS A 2 12.80 34.98 -26.68
CA LYS A 2 12.46 33.55 -26.57
C LYS A 2 11.15 33.44 -25.79
N ASN A 3 10.09 33.00 -26.45
CA ASN A 3 8.80 32.72 -25.81
C ASN A 3 8.95 31.48 -24.93
N LYS A 4 8.84 31.68 -23.62
CA LYS A 4 8.77 30.61 -22.63
C LYS A 4 7.31 30.12 -22.65
N VAL A 5 7.09 28.92 -23.15
CA VAL A 5 5.79 28.25 -23.06
C VAL A 5 5.66 27.80 -21.62
N GLU A 6 4.78 28.46 -20.85
CA GLU A 6 4.42 28.02 -19.51
C GLU A 6 3.47 26.81 -19.64
N SER A 7 3.84 25.68 -19.05
CA SER A 7 2.95 24.54 -18.89
C SER A 7 1.73 24.96 -18.06
N PRO A 8 0.51 24.49 -18.38
CA PRO A 8 -0.69 24.85 -17.63
C PRO A 8 -0.54 24.41 -16.17
N GLY A 9 -0.43 25.40 -15.28
CA GLY A 9 -0.29 25.17 -13.86
C GLY A 9 -1.60 24.69 -13.26
N VAL A 10 -1.64 23.42 -12.84
CA VAL A 10 -2.69 22.89 -11.97
C VAL A 10 -2.64 23.63 -10.62
N LYS A 11 -3.77 24.20 -10.20
CA LYS A 11 -3.91 24.90 -8.91
C LYS A 11 -4.39 23.90 -7.85
N TYR A 12 -3.50 23.51 -6.95
CA TYR A 12 -3.81 22.61 -5.84
C TYR A 12 -4.44 23.37 -4.66
N ASP A 13 -5.68 23.04 -4.30
CA ASP A 13 -6.28 23.49 -3.04
C ASP A 13 -5.71 22.68 -1.86
N LYS A 14 -5.15 23.40 -0.89
CA LYS A 14 -4.26 22.88 0.15
C LYS A 14 -4.94 22.16 1.33
N VAL A 15 -6.19 21.71 1.20
CA VAL A 15 -6.95 21.19 2.35
C VAL A 15 -7.72 19.91 2.01
N ASN A 16 -7.14 18.76 2.38
CA ASN A 16 -7.79 17.47 2.64
C ASN A 16 -8.66 16.81 1.54
N SER A 17 -8.83 17.40 0.36
CA SER A 17 -9.30 16.68 -0.81
C SER A 17 -8.10 16.10 -1.56
N LEU A 18 -7.97 14.77 -1.55
CA LEU A 18 -7.23 14.10 -2.61
C LEU A 18 -7.92 14.49 -3.93
N VAL A 19 -7.30 15.38 -4.69
CA VAL A 19 -7.83 15.79 -5.98
C VAL A 19 -7.46 14.67 -6.96
N PHE A 20 -8.45 13.88 -7.34
CA PHE A 20 -8.40 13.07 -8.54
C PHE A 20 -8.72 13.97 -9.71
N GLU A 21 -7.71 14.31 -10.49
CA GLU A 21 -7.94 14.98 -11.75
C GLU A 21 -7.87 13.92 -12.85
N SER A 22 -8.96 13.80 -13.61
CA SER A 22 -8.90 13.10 -14.89
C SER A 22 -7.87 13.81 -15.76
N VAL A 23 -6.98 13.06 -16.37
CA VAL A 23 -5.93 13.63 -17.20
C VAL A 23 -6.38 13.76 -18.65
N ASP A 24 -5.89 14.79 -19.34
CA ASP A 24 -6.15 14.97 -20.78
C ASP A 24 -5.11 14.21 -21.63
N GLU A 25 -5.37 14.16 -22.94
CA GLU A 25 -4.50 13.47 -23.89
C GLU A 25 -3.07 14.05 -23.93
N ASN A 26 -2.90 15.35 -23.70
CA ASN A 26 -1.57 15.99 -23.68
C ASN A 26 -0.75 15.50 -22.48
N TYR A 27 -1.37 15.39 -21.31
CA TYR A 27 -0.74 14.85 -20.13
C TYR A 27 -0.35 13.39 -20.34
N VAL A 28 -1.26 12.56 -20.86
CA VAL A 28 -0.99 11.15 -21.19
C VAL A 28 0.21 11.04 -22.12
N ASN A 29 0.23 11.80 -23.22
CA ASN A 29 1.34 11.81 -24.17
C ASN A 29 2.66 12.28 -23.50
N GLY A 30 2.59 13.25 -22.58
CA GLY A 30 3.73 13.71 -21.78
C GLY A 30 4.31 12.64 -20.87
N VAL A 31 3.45 11.88 -20.17
CA VAL A 31 3.87 10.73 -19.34
C VAL A 31 4.50 9.65 -20.20
N MET A 32 3.81 9.23 -21.27
CA MET A 32 4.25 8.11 -22.11
C MET A 32 5.55 8.42 -22.85
N SER A 33 5.71 9.64 -23.39
CA SER A 33 6.96 10.05 -24.07
C SER A 33 8.19 10.15 -23.16
N ASN A 34 7.99 10.15 -21.84
CA ASN A 34 9.05 10.15 -20.84
C ASN A 34 8.95 8.94 -19.90
N LEU A 35 8.30 7.86 -20.35
CA LEU A 35 8.14 6.65 -19.56
C LEU A 35 9.43 5.83 -19.55
N CYS A 36 9.79 5.35 -18.36
CA CYS A 36 10.78 4.32 -18.14
C CYS A 36 10.06 3.08 -17.60
N ILE A 37 10.27 1.93 -18.25
CA ILE A 37 9.80 0.63 -17.77
C ILE A 37 11.05 -0.16 -17.39
N THR A 38 11.29 -0.30 -16.09
CA THR A 38 12.46 -1.00 -15.54
C THR A 38 12.17 -2.49 -15.44
N ALA A 39 12.13 -3.19 -16.57
CA ALA A 39 12.05 -4.65 -16.61
C ALA A 39 13.46 -5.25 -16.45
N GLU A 40 13.84 -5.61 -15.22
CA GLU A 40 15.11 -6.33 -14.96
C GLU A 40 14.92 -7.87 -14.91
N GLY A 41 13.69 -8.34 -15.10
CA GLY A 41 13.29 -9.76 -15.08
C GLY A 41 13.14 -10.40 -16.47
N SER A 42 12.59 -11.62 -16.52
CA SER A 42 12.29 -12.34 -17.76
C SER A 42 11.00 -11.89 -18.45
N VAL A 43 10.22 -11.07 -17.77
CA VAL A 43 8.95 -10.52 -18.24
C VAL A 43 9.17 -9.10 -18.76
N VAL A 44 8.77 -8.84 -19.99
CA VAL A 44 8.89 -7.52 -20.63
C VAL A 44 7.50 -6.91 -20.74
N LEU A 45 7.35 -5.69 -20.24
CA LEU A 45 6.19 -4.84 -20.48
C LEU A 45 6.60 -3.72 -21.44
N SER A 46 5.84 -3.54 -22.52
CA SER A 46 6.05 -2.43 -23.46
C SER A 46 4.99 -1.34 -23.31
N GLU A 47 5.27 -0.15 -23.83
CA GLU A 47 4.26 0.91 -23.95
C GLU A 47 3.04 0.49 -24.77
N GLU A 48 3.25 -0.39 -25.76
CA GLU A 48 2.17 -0.90 -26.61
C GLU A 48 1.25 -1.85 -25.83
N ASP A 49 1.82 -2.71 -24.97
CA ASP A 49 1.02 -3.54 -24.07
C ASP A 49 0.15 -2.66 -23.14
N ILE A 50 0.71 -1.58 -22.58
CA ILE A 50 -0.04 -0.62 -21.74
C ILE A 50 -1.22 -0.02 -22.52
N LYS A 51 -1.01 0.36 -23.79
CA LYS A 51 -2.06 0.93 -24.65
C LYS A 51 -3.14 -0.09 -25.01
N ILE A 52 -2.75 -1.27 -25.47
CA ILE A 52 -3.67 -2.34 -25.89
C ILE A 52 -4.55 -2.80 -24.73
N GLU A 53 -3.97 -2.88 -23.52
CA GLU A 53 -4.68 -3.30 -22.30
C GLU A 53 -5.50 -2.15 -21.67
N GLY A 54 -5.47 -0.94 -22.26
CA GLY A 54 -6.24 0.20 -21.75
C GLY A 54 -5.73 0.74 -20.41
N LEU A 55 -4.45 0.57 -20.11
CA LEU A 55 -3.81 0.93 -18.83
C LEU A 55 -3.03 2.24 -18.88
N LEU A 56 -3.34 3.12 -19.84
CA LEU A 56 -2.79 4.46 -19.88
C LEU A 56 -3.16 5.26 -18.61
N PRO A 57 -2.35 6.28 -18.24
CA PRO A 57 -2.70 7.19 -17.16
C PRO A 57 -4.12 7.74 -17.35
N LYS A 58 -4.96 7.57 -16.33
CA LYS A 58 -6.34 8.08 -16.31
C LYS A 58 -6.52 9.14 -15.24
N TYR A 59 -5.76 9.02 -14.15
CA TYR A 59 -5.81 9.94 -13.02
C TYR A 59 -4.43 10.39 -12.62
N VAL A 60 -4.36 11.55 -11.98
CA VAL A 60 -3.15 12.02 -11.30
C VAL A 60 -3.48 12.39 -9.87
N THR A 61 -2.55 12.12 -8.97
CA THR A 61 -2.58 12.55 -7.58
C THR A 61 -1.22 13.03 -7.11
N ILE A 62 -1.18 13.83 -6.05
CA ILE A 62 0.05 14.27 -5.39
C ILE A 62 0.09 13.73 -3.96
N VAL A 63 1.18 13.04 -3.62
CA VAL A 63 1.44 12.53 -2.27
C VAL A 63 2.81 13.04 -1.80
N ASP A 64 2.83 13.90 -0.78
CA ASP A 64 4.03 14.55 -0.24
C ASP A 64 4.98 15.09 -1.33
N ASP A 65 4.43 15.93 -2.21
CA ASP A 65 5.11 16.55 -3.36
C ASP A 65 5.53 15.58 -4.47
N ARG A 66 5.13 14.31 -4.40
CA ARG A 66 5.31 13.33 -5.48
C ARG A 66 4.06 13.24 -6.33
N GLU A 67 4.19 13.56 -7.61
CA GLU A 67 3.15 13.32 -8.60
C GLU A 67 3.14 11.84 -9.00
N ILE A 68 1.96 11.23 -8.96
CA ILE A 68 1.73 9.83 -9.30
C ILE A 68 0.51 9.79 -10.22
N ALA A 69 0.72 9.40 -11.48
CA ALA A 69 -0.39 9.10 -12.37
C ALA A 69 -0.79 7.63 -12.22
N LEU A 70 -2.07 7.31 -12.38
CA LEU A 70 -2.63 5.97 -12.13
C LEU A 70 -3.43 5.53 -13.36
N SER A 71 -3.25 4.28 -13.76
CA SER A 71 -4.15 3.59 -14.69
C SER A 71 -5.51 3.33 -14.03
N VAL A 72 -6.46 2.78 -14.79
CA VAL A 72 -7.60 2.08 -14.18
C VAL A 72 -7.14 0.84 -13.38
N PRO A 73 -7.90 0.41 -12.37
CA PRO A 73 -7.69 -0.87 -11.70
C PRO A 73 -8.00 -2.04 -12.64
N TYR A 74 -7.17 -3.08 -12.58
CA TYR A 74 -7.31 -4.29 -13.39
C TYR A 74 -7.28 -5.56 -12.56
N ASN A 75 -7.90 -6.62 -13.09
CA ASN A 75 -8.00 -7.91 -12.42
C ASN A 75 -6.66 -8.64 -12.50
N LEU A 76 -6.11 -9.01 -11.35
CA LEU A 76 -4.89 -9.83 -11.25
C LEU A 76 -5.19 -11.32 -11.11
N GLY A 77 -6.46 -11.72 -11.08
CA GLY A 77 -6.89 -13.07 -10.76
C GLY A 77 -6.90 -13.36 -9.25
N GLY A 78 -7.62 -14.43 -8.86
CA GLY A 78 -7.72 -14.86 -7.45
C GLY A 78 -8.25 -13.77 -6.49
N GLY A 79 -9.16 -12.92 -6.99
CA GLY A 79 -9.74 -11.81 -6.23
C GLY A 79 -8.83 -10.61 -6.01
N ARG A 80 -7.65 -10.59 -6.65
CA ARG A 80 -6.68 -9.50 -6.50
C ARG A 80 -6.91 -8.43 -7.56
N VAL A 81 -6.62 -7.20 -7.17
CA VAL A 81 -6.69 -6.03 -8.04
C VAL A 81 -5.31 -5.41 -8.13
N GLY A 82 -4.90 -5.05 -9.33
CA GLY A 82 -3.67 -4.34 -9.64
C GLY A 82 -3.96 -2.95 -10.20
N ILE A 83 -3.00 -2.04 -10.06
CA ILE A 83 -2.97 -0.73 -10.74
C ILE A 83 -1.55 -0.49 -11.26
N LEU A 84 -1.45 0.06 -12.46
CA LEU A 84 -0.19 0.57 -12.99
C LEU A 84 -0.06 2.05 -12.58
N ALA A 85 0.97 2.34 -11.80
CA ALA A 85 1.29 3.70 -11.38
C ALA A 85 2.48 4.23 -12.17
N PHE A 86 2.42 5.50 -12.53
CA PHE A 86 3.47 6.23 -13.24
C PHE A 86 4.02 7.28 -12.27
N VAL A 87 5.09 6.91 -11.56
CA VAL A 87 5.64 7.75 -10.49
C VAL A 87 6.65 8.72 -11.08
N LYS A 88 6.42 10.02 -10.86
CA LYS A 88 7.31 11.06 -11.35
C LYS A 88 8.65 11.04 -10.63
N SER A 89 9.71 10.75 -11.37
CA SER A 89 11.07 10.70 -10.88
C SER A 89 11.92 11.86 -11.42
N LYS A 90 12.91 12.26 -10.62
CA LYS A 90 13.93 13.24 -11.00
C LYS A 90 15.24 12.48 -11.06
N THR A 91 15.89 12.39 -12.21
CA THR A 91 17.21 11.77 -12.27
C THR A 91 18.17 12.65 -11.47
N SER A 92 18.97 12.05 -10.58
CA SER A 92 20.06 12.79 -9.92
C SER A 92 21.14 13.27 -10.90
N ASN A 93 21.24 12.63 -12.08
CA ASN A 93 22.38 12.80 -12.99
C ASN A 93 22.08 13.64 -14.23
N ILE A 94 20.81 13.94 -14.53
CA ILE A 94 20.41 14.90 -15.57
C ILE A 94 19.39 15.87 -14.95
N PRO A 95 19.85 17.04 -14.44
CA PRO A 95 19.03 17.96 -13.63
C PRO A 95 17.78 18.54 -14.31
N SER A 96 17.55 18.26 -15.59
CA SER A 96 16.53 18.94 -16.41
C SER A 96 15.51 18.03 -17.09
N LYS A 97 15.62 16.69 -16.97
CA LYS A 97 14.63 15.78 -17.59
C LYS A 97 13.81 15.08 -16.52
N GLU A 98 12.54 15.47 -16.42
CA GLU A 98 11.53 14.72 -15.67
C GLU A 98 11.21 13.45 -16.46
N PHE A 99 11.06 12.32 -15.77
CA PHE A 99 10.63 11.06 -16.36
C PHE A 99 9.69 10.34 -15.40
N TYR A 100 8.90 9.43 -15.93
CA TYR A 100 7.97 8.61 -15.15
C TYR A 100 8.49 7.19 -15.11
N VAL A 101 8.32 6.52 -13.98
CA VAL A 101 8.61 5.08 -13.88
C VAL A 101 7.31 4.33 -13.66
N ALA A 102 7.07 3.33 -14.51
CA ALA A 102 5.96 2.40 -14.32
C ALA A 102 6.22 1.52 -13.08
N ARG A 103 5.27 1.50 -12.15
CA ARG A 103 5.30 0.73 -10.90
C ARG A 103 4.00 -0.04 -10.77
N SER A 104 4.06 -1.31 -10.40
CA SER A 104 2.85 -2.06 -10.10
C SER A 104 2.48 -2.00 -8.63
N TYR A 105 1.24 -1.59 -8.38
CA TYR A 105 0.58 -1.65 -7.09
C TYR A 105 -0.48 -2.75 -7.12
N TYR A 106 -0.70 -3.39 -5.97
CA TYR A 106 -1.73 -4.41 -5.83
C TYR A 106 -2.41 -4.30 -4.47
N ARG A 107 -3.65 -4.75 -4.40
CA ARG A 107 -4.38 -4.85 -3.14
C ARG A 107 -4.17 -6.22 -2.50
N SER A 108 -3.73 -6.22 -1.24
CA SER A 108 -3.55 -7.43 -0.44
C SER A 108 -4.89 -7.98 0.05
N ASN A 109 -5.25 -9.20 -0.34
CA ASN A 109 -6.52 -9.82 0.09
C ASN A 109 -6.57 -10.13 1.60
N SER A 110 -5.42 -10.39 2.25
CA SER A 110 -5.42 -10.76 3.67
C SER A 110 -5.47 -9.56 4.61
N HIS A 111 -4.89 -8.42 4.20
CA HIS A 111 -4.82 -7.21 5.03
C HIS A 111 -5.80 -6.12 4.57
N GLY A 112 -6.28 -6.17 3.32
CA GLY A 112 -7.17 -5.15 2.77
C GLY A 112 -6.46 -3.83 2.46
N VAL A 113 -5.15 -3.87 2.18
CA VAL A 113 -4.33 -2.67 1.94
C VAL A 113 -3.60 -2.78 0.61
N TRP A 114 -3.43 -1.64 -0.05
CA TRP A 114 -2.63 -1.49 -1.27
C TRP A 114 -1.14 -1.53 -0.94
N ARG A 115 -0.39 -2.20 -1.81
CA ARG A 115 1.03 -2.43 -1.65
C ARG A 115 1.76 -2.25 -2.97
N TYR A 116 3.01 -1.83 -2.87
CA TYR A 116 3.97 -1.94 -3.96
C TYR A 116 4.52 -3.37 -4.04
N ILE A 117 4.88 -3.82 -5.25
CA ILE A 117 5.65 -5.05 -5.44
C ILE A 117 7.09 -4.65 -5.78
N PRO A 118 8.08 -4.97 -4.95
CA PRO A 118 9.47 -4.62 -5.24
C PRO A 118 10.12 -5.59 -6.23
N ASP A 119 9.73 -6.86 -6.16
CA ASP A 119 10.34 -7.97 -6.87
C ASP A 119 9.46 -9.24 -6.77
N TYR A 120 9.85 -10.30 -7.48
CA TYR A 120 9.15 -11.59 -7.49
C TYR A 120 10.11 -12.78 -7.52
N GLY A 121 9.66 -13.92 -6.97
CA GLY A 121 10.36 -15.20 -7.01
C GLY A 121 10.12 -15.96 -8.31
N MET A 122 10.96 -16.96 -8.59
CA MET A 122 10.83 -17.82 -9.79
C MET A 122 9.50 -18.60 -9.83
N ASP A 123 8.87 -18.82 -8.68
CA ASP A 123 7.56 -19.44 -8.54
C ASP A 123 6.39 -18.45 -8.72
N GLY A 124 6.68 -17.19 -9.10
CA GLY A 124 5.69 -16.12 -9.20
C GLY A 124 5.27 -15.54 -7.85
N SER A 125 5.89 -15.96 -6.75
CA SER A 125 5.60 -15.39 -5.43
C SER A 125 6.01 -13.92 -5.37
N TYR A 126 5.16 -13.09 -4.78
CA TYR A 126 5.47 -11.67 -4.61
C TYR A 126 6.49 -11.53 -3.50
N GLY A 127 7.59 -10.85 -3.80
CA GLY A 127 8.59 -10.58 -2.79
C GLY A 127 8.07 -9.69 -1.67
N LYS A 128 8.73 -9.80 -0.53
CA LYS A 128 8.32 -9.13 0.72
C LYS A 128 9.14 -7.90 1.03
N GLY A 129 10.06 -7.50 0.14
CA GLY A 129 11.01 -6.42 0.40
C GLY A 129 11.75 -6.61 1.72
N ARG A 130 11.96 -5.52 2.46
CA ARG A 130 12.48 -5.53 3.85
C ARG A 130 11.49 -6.19 4.81
N ASN A 131 10.19 -5.98 4.61
CA ASN A 131 9.06 -6.65 5.27
C ASN A 131 7.76 -6.32 4.53
N ALA A 132 6.71 -7.13 4.65
CA ALA A 132 5.40 -6.86 4.08
C ALA A 132 4.85 -5.46 4.45
N GLU A 133 5.06 -4.94 5.66
CA GLU A 133 4.58 -3.59 6.02
C GLU A 133 5.40 -2.46 5.36
N SER A 134 6.67 -2.71 5.01
CA SER A 134 7.49 -1.75 4.25
C SER A 134 7.02 -1.54 2.81
N LEU A 135 6.08 -2.38 2.35
CA LEU A 135 5.48 -2.31 1.03
C LEU A 135 4.11 -1.61 1.03
N ASN A 136 3.57 -1.25 2.20
CA ASN A 136 2.30 -0.56 2.28
C ASN A 136 2.41 0.84 1.67
N LEU A 137 1.51 1.15 0.75
CA LEU A 137 1.42 2.49 0.17
C LEU A 137 1.01 3.53 1.22
N PRO A 138 1.41 4.81 1.07
CA PRO A 138 0.98 5.90 1.93
C PRO A 138 -0.54 5.95 2.12
N ILE A 139 -1.02 6.31 3.31
CA ILE A 139 -2.45 6.34 3.66
C ILE A 139 -3.27 7.19 2.68
N THR A 140 -2.74 8.33 2.27
CA THR A 140 -3.36 9.17 1.24
C THR A 140 -3.51 8.42 -0.08
N LEU A 141 -2.49 7.67 -0.51
CA LEU A 141 -2.54 6.84 -1.71
C LEU A 141 -3.46 5.62 -1.54
N GLN A 142 -3.53 5.02 -0.34
CA GLN A 142 -4.49 3.94 -0.01
C GLN A 142 -5.90 4.40 -0.30
N LYS A 143 -6.31 5.54 0.28
CA LYS A 143 -7.63 6.14 0.06
C LYS A 143 -7.82 6.49 -1.42
N ALA A 144 -6.78 7.00 -2.06
CA ALA A 144 -6.84 7.37 -3.46
C ALA A 144 -7.25 6.15 -4.32
N LEU A 145 -6.47 5.07 -4.25
CA LEU A 145 -6.72 3.86 -5.03
C LEU A 145 -8.08 3.21 -4.69
N SER A 146 -8.52 3.36 -3.44
CA SER A 146 -9.83 2.92 -2.97
C SER A 146 -10.98 3.67 -3.66
N ASP A 147 -10.87 5.00 -3.74
CA ASP A 147 -11.85 5.83 -4.45
C ASP A 147 -11.85 5.56 -5.95
N ASP A 148 -10.67 5.42 -6.56
CA ASP A 148 -10.52 5.07 -7.97
C ASP A 148 -11.21 3.74 -8.30
N LEU A 149 -10.95 2.71 -7.49
CA LEU A 149 -11.58 1.40 -7.64
C LEU A 149 -13.10 1.47 -7.58
N ARG A 150 -13.66 2.24 -6.64
CA ARG A 150 -15.11 2.42 -6.51
C ARG A 150 -15.72 3.15 -7.70
N LEU A 151 -15.01 4.12 -8.28
CA LEU A 151 -15.52 4.93 -9.39
C LEU A 151 -15.41 4.21 -10.74
N ASN A 152 -14.34 3.43 -10.94
CA ASN A 152 -14.01 2.86 -12.24
C ASN A 152 -14.25 1.36 -12.35
N GLY A 153 -14.43 0.68 -11.22
CA GLY A 153 -14.46 -0.77 -11.17
C GLY A 153 -13.11 -1.38 -11.57
N VAL A 154 -13.14 -2.66 -11.87
CA VAL A 154 -11.98 -3.44 -12.29
C VAL A 154 -12.15 -3.80 -13.75
N VAL A 155 -11.13 -3.55 -14.57
CA VAL A 155 -11.09 -4.01 -15.97
C VAL A 155 -10.40 -5.36 -16.08
N GLU A 156 -10.81 -6.16 -17.05
CA GLU A 156 -10.09 -7.38 -17.41
C GLU A 156 -8.94 -7.04 -18.37
N VAL A 157 -7.81 -7.73 -18.19
CA VAL A 157 -6.62 -7.58 -19.04
C VAL A 157 -6.17 -8.95 -19.53
N SER A 158 -5.56 -9.01 -20.71
CA SER A 158 -5.21 -10.29 -21.34
C SER A 158 -3.96 -10.95 -20.74
N LYS A 159 -3.07 -10.15 -20.13
CA LYS A 159 -1.80 -10.61 -19.54
C LYS A 159 -1.50 -9.98 -18.17
N PRO A 160 -2.32 -10.25 -17.13
CA PRO A 160 -2.19 -9.60 -15.82
C PRO A 160 -0.80 -9.77 -15.19
N ASP A 161 -0.23 -10.98 -15.26
CA ASP A 161 1.10 -11.25 -14.72
C ASP A 161 2.20 -10.52 -15.49
N SER A 162 2.05 -10.36 -16.81
CA SER A 162 3.04 -9.62 -17.61
C SER A 162 3.05 -8.14 -17.28
N ILE A 163 1.87 -7.55 -17.05
CA ILE A 163 1.73 -6.17 -16.59
C ILE A 163 2.35 -6.00 -15.21
N LEU A 164 1.99 -6.88 -14.28
CA LEU A 164 2.47 -6.82 -12.90
C LEU A 164 4.00 -6.96 -12.82
N PHE A 165 4.53 -8.06 -13.37
CA PHE A 165 5.94 -8.42 -13.26
C PHE A 165 6.84 -7.66 -14.22
N GLY A 166 6.31 -7.12 -15.32
CA GLY A 166 7.09 -6.34 -16.29
C GLY A 166 7.51 -4.96 -15.80
N THR A 167 7.05 -4.54 -14.61
CA THR A 167 7.48 -3.29 -13.95
C THR A 167 8.56 -3.49 -12.88
N ILE A 168 8.94 -4.74 -12.61
CA ILE A 168 9.79 -5.10 -11.47
C ILE A 168 10.89 -6.10 -11.86
N GLY A 169 11.93 -6.17 -11.04
CA GLY A 169 13.02 -7.12 -11.21
C GLY A 169 12.70 -8.51 -10.65
N LEU A 170 13.30 -9.54 -11.25
CA LEU A 170 13.36 -10.87 -10.64
C LEU A 170 14.31 -10.83 -9.44
N ILE A 171 13.94 -11.46 -8.32
CA ILE A 171 14.86 -11.63 -7.19
C ILE A 171 16.08 -12.44 -7.67
N ARG A 172 17.24 -11.78 -7.77
CA ARG A 172 18.52 -12.47 -7.95
C ARG A 172 19.05 -12.82 -6.57
N THR A 173 18.80 -14.05 -6.10
CA THR A 173 19.52 -14.58 -4.95
C THR A 173 21.00 -14.68 -5.33
N THR A 174 21.84 -13.80 -4.78
CA THR A 174 23.29 -14.01 -4.83
C THR A 174 23.63 -15.18 -3.89
N HIS A 175 24.73 -15.89 -4.19
CA HIS A 175 25.22 -17.08 -3.46
C HIS A 175 25.50 -16.85 -1.95
N TYR A 176 25.29 -15.63 -1.43
CA TYR A 176 25.52 -15.24 -0.04
C TYR A 176 24.26 -14.78 0.70
N GLY A 177 23.06 -15.01 0.15
CA GLY A 177 21.82 -14.79 0.89
C GLY A 177 21.36 -13.34 1.02
N THR A 178 22.10 -12.37 0.44
CA THR A 178 21.60 -11.02 0.20
C THR A 178 20.98 -10.97 -1.20
N ALA A 179 19.66 -11.08 -1.25
CA ALA A 179 18.89 -10.70 -2.42
C ALA A 179 18.90 -9.17 -2.50
N GLU A 180 19.84 -8.61 -3.26
CA GLU A 180 19.74 -7.22 -3.69
C GLU A 180 19.25 -7.24 -5.13
N SER A 181 17.95 -7.00 -5.32
CA SER A 181 17.52 -6.48 -6.61
C SER A 181 18.08 -5.04 -6.72
N GLN A 182 18.57 -4.65 -7.89
CA GLN A 182 19.03 -3.27 -8.12
C GLN A 182 17.87 -2.26 -8.23
N ASN A 183 16.65 -2.65 -7.81
CA ASN A 183 15.48 -1.80 -7.85
C ASN A 183 15.60 -0.67 -6.80
N ASP A 184 15.16 0.53 -7.21
CA ASP A 184 15.11 1.76 -6.42
C ASP A 184 14.56 1.55 -5.01
N TYR A 185 13.61 0.63 -4.82
CA TYR A 185 13.07 0.25 -3.52
C TYR A 185 14.14 0.01 -2.44
N TYR A 186 15.19 -0.76 -2.73
CA TYR A 186 16.17 -1.15 -1.72
C TYR A 186 17.13 0.00 -1.34
N TYR A 187 17.19 1.04 -2.18
CA TYR A 187 17.93 2.28 -1.93
C TYR A 187 17.06 3.35 -1.27
N ASP A 188 15.80 3.44 -1.67
CA ASP A 188 14.87 4.49 -1.27
C ASP A 188 14.18 4.23 0.07
N VAL A 189 13.94 2.96 0.40
CA VAL A 189 13.23 2.56 1.63
C VAL A 189 14.25 2.09 2.67
N LYS A 190 14.18 2.65 3.88
CA LYS A 190 15.11 2.33 4.95
C LYS A 190 15.11 0.84 5.27
N PRO A 191 16.29 0.23 5.48
CA PRO A 191 16.37 -1.18 5.85
C PRO A 191 15.73 -1.46 7.21
N ASP A 192 15.89 -0.54 8.16
CA ASP A 192 15.37 -0.68 9.52
C ASP A 192 14.03 0.05 9.69
N PRO A 193 13.01 -0.62 10.25
CA PRO A 193 11.73 0.02 10.54
C PRO A 193 11.79 0.91 11.79
N GLU A 194 10.94 1.93 11.80
CA GLU A 194 10.51 2.58 13.03
C GLU A 194 9.68 1.59 13.86
N ARG A 195 10.05 1.40 15.12
CA ARG A 195 9.36 0.49 16.04
C ARG A 195 8.62 1.27 17.10
N LEU A 196 7.39 0.83 17.36
CA LEU A 196 6.61 1.23 18.53
C LEU A 196 7.19 0.57 19.79
N ILE A 197 7.07 1.24 20.94
CA ILE A 197 7.47 0.72 22.25
C ILE A 197 6.42 -0.24 22.78
N GLY A 198 6.78 -1.52 22.84
CA GLY A 198 5.97 -2.55 23.47
C GLY A 198 6.42 -3.96 23.13
N LYS A 199 5.62 -4.95 23.53
CA LYS A 199 5.89 -6.39 23.33
C LYS A 199 5.29 -6.91 22.02
N PHE A 200 5.40 -6.12 20.95
CA PHE A 200 4.79 -6.38 19.66
C PHE A 200 5.63 -7.30 18.77
N TYR A 201 6.86 -7.59 19.16
CA TYR A 201 7.85 -8.25 18.32
C TYR A 201 8.31 -9.56 18.94
N GLY A 202 8.37 -10.61 18.13
CA GLY A 202 8.80 -11.92 18.57
C GLY A 202 8.89 -12.92 17.42
N SER A 203 8.89 -14.21 17.76
CA SER A 203 8.89 -15.30 16.78
C SER A 203 7.57 -15.39 16.04
N ARG A 204 7.62 -15.57 14.72
CA ARG A 204 6.46 -15.75 13.84
C ARG A 204 5.46 -16.82 14.34
N TYR A 205 5.95 -17.85 15.03
CA TYR A 205 5.14 -18.98 15.51
C TYR A 205 4.63 -18.83 16.95
N LYS A 206 5.04 -17.75 17.66
CA LYS A 206 4.66 -17.52 19.05
C LYS A 206 4.27 -16.08 19.29
N LYS A 207 2.97 -15.81 19.16
CA LYS A 207 2.38 -14.49 19.42
C LYS A 207 2.41 -14.15 20.91
N THR A 208 2.71 -12.89 21.21
CA THR A 208 2.56 -12.32 22.56
C THR A 208 1.08 -12.34 22.95
N PRO A 209 0.72 -12.66 24.21
CA PRO A 209 -0.68 -12.58 24.65
C PRO A 209 -1.32 -11.22 24.36
N PRO A 210 -2.56 -11.17 23.82
CA PRO A 210 -3.14 -9.93 23.29
C PRO A 210 -3.31 -8.85 24.36
N LYS A 211 -3.59 -9.24 25.60
CA LYS A 211 -3.67 -8.34 26.76
C LYS A 211 -2.34 -7.62 27.09
N ASP A 212 -1.21 -8.19 26.66
CA ASP A 212 0.13 -7.63 26.90
C ASP A 212 0.55 -6.66 25.78
N LEU A 213 -0.27 -6.51 24.72
CA LEU A 213 -0.04 -5.60 23.59
C LEU A 213 -0.57 -4.19 23.88
N GLY A 214 -0.14 -3.61 25.01
CA GLY A 214 -0.49 -2.24 25.39
C GLY A 214 0.39 -1.20 24.71
N LEU A 215 -0.24 -0.18 24.11
CA LEU A 215 0.45 1.04 23.66
C LEU A 215 0.55 2.05 24.80
N LYS A 216 1.63 2.85 24.80
CA LYS A 216 1.83 3.95 25.76
C LYS A 216 1.55 5.30 25.10
N TYR A 217 2.57 6.13 24.95
CA TYR A 217 2.46 7.48 24.38
C TYR A 217 2.22 7.47 22.86
N GLU A 218 2.61 6.40 22.18
CA GLU A 218 2.32 6.15 20.74
C GLU A 218 0.87 5.65 20.51
N SER A 219 0.00 5.67 21.54
CA SER A 219 -1.39 5.27 21.37
C SER A 219 -2.12 6.21 20.39
N PRO A 220 -3.06 5.69 19.57
CA PRO A 220 -3.89 6.52 18.71
C PRO A 220 -4.68 7.55 19.51
N ASP A 221 -4.83 8.74 18.96
CA ASP A 221 -5.79 9.74 19.43
C ASP A 221 -7.13 9.53 18.73
N PHE A 222 -7.98 8.69 19.33
CA PHE A 222 -9.32 8.45 18.81
C PHE A 222 -10.21 9.70 18.83
N SER A 223 -9.85 10.80 19.49
CA SER A 223 -10.63 12.04 19.36
C SER A 223 -10.43 12.73 17.99
N LYS A 224 -9.36 12.38 17.28
CA LYS A 224 -8.92 13.06 16.05
C LYS A 224 -8.87 12.11 14.85
N LYS A 225 -10.02 11.86 14.23
CA LYS A 225 -10.07 11.14 12.95
C LYS A 225 -9.54 12.05 11.84
N ILE A 226 -8.51 11.63 11.12
CA ILE A 226 -7.89 12.42 10.04
C ILE A 226 -8.30 11.97 8.63
N MET A 227 -8.75 10.73 8.49
CA MET A 227 -9.21 10.19 7.21
C MET A 227 -10.14 9.01 7.43
N GLU A 228 -11.05 8.78 6.49
CA GLU A 228 -11.86 7.56 6.42
C GLU A 228 -12.27 7.23 4.99
N TRP A 229 -12.53 5.95 4.73
CA TRP A 229 -13.11 5.46 3.47
C TRP A 229 -13.68 4.05 3.65
N SER A 230 -14.33 3.51 2.62
CA SER A 230 -14.79 2.13 2.58
C SER A 230 -14.08 1.37 1.47
N GLU A 231 -13.89 0.08 1.70
CA GLU A 231 -13.22 -0.86 0.80
C GLU A 231 -14.01 -2.16 0.73
N GLU A 232 -13.72 -2.97 -0.29
CA GLU A 232 -14.32 -4.29 -0.45
C GLU A 232 -13.33 -5.26 -1.08
N THR A 233 -13.07 -6.38 -0.41
CA THR A 233 -12.28 -7.48 -0.99
C THR A 233 -13.09 -8.76 -1.02
N GLU A 234 -12.77 -9.65 -1.95
CA GLU A 234 -13.42 -10.97 -2.02
C GLU A 234 -13.31 -11.74 -0.70
N LYS A 235 -12.18 -11.62 0.00
CA LYS A 235 -11.94 -12.38 1.24
C LYS A 235 -12.54 -11.73 2.50
N GLN A 236 -12.58 -10.40 2.60
CA GLN A 236 -13.04 -9.70 3.81
C GLN A 236 -14.46 -9.15 3.67
N GLY A 237 -15.05 -9.18 2.47
CA GLY A 237 -16.25 -8.43 2.14
C GLY A 237 -16.00 -6.93 2.22
N SER A 238 -17.07 -6.15 2.41
CA SER A 238 -16.97 -4.72 2.64
C SER A 238 -16.49 -4.39 4.05
N TYR A 239 -15.59 -3.43 4.17
CA TYR A 239 -15.09 -2.90 5.43
C TYR A 239 -14.86 -1.39 5.35
N HIS A 240 -14.90 -0.76 6.51
CA HIS A 240 -14.63 0.65 6.70
C HIS A 240 -13.20 0.83 7.23
N VAL A 241 -12.54 1.90 6.81
CA VAL A 241 -11.21 2.28 7.26
C VAL A 241 -11.28 3.62 7.95
N ASP A 242 -10.76 3.70 9.18
CA ASP A 242 -10.59 4.95 9.92
C ASP A 242 -9.11 5.17 10.20
N VAL A 243 -8.65 6.42 10.06
CA VAL A 243 -7.26 6.79 10.34
C VAL A 243 -7.18 7.76 11.50
N PHE A 244 -6.33 7.42 12.47
CA PHE A 244 -6.05 8.23 13.65
C PHE A 244 -4.54 8.47 13.79
N PRO A 245 -4.09 9.71 14.04
CA PRO A 245 -2.72 9.96 14.41
C PRO A 245 -2.46 9.42 15.82
N SER A 246 -1.21 9.06 16.13
CA SER A 246 -0.77 8.83 17.50
C SER A 246 -0.82 10.13 18.32
N LYS A 247 -0.94 10.02 19.63
CA LYS A 247 -0.95 11.19 20.55
C LYS A 247 0.34 12.00 20.50
N ASP A 248 1.47 11.36 20.21
CA ASP A 248 2.76 12.02 20.00
C ASP A 248 2.97 12.51 18.54
N GLY A 249 2.02 12.22 17.64
CA GLY A 249 2.06 12.61 16.22
C GLY A 249 3.14 11.92 15.38
N LYS A 250 3.80 10.87 15.90
CA LYS A 250 4.84 10.12 15.17
C LYS A 250 4.24 9.17 14.13
N PHE A 251 3.08 8.58 14.41
CA PHE A 251 2.47 7.56 13.57
C PHE A 251 1.05 7.92 13.18
N ASN A 252 0.58 7.35 12.07
CA ASN A 252 -0.82 7.28 11.71
C ASN A 252 -1.25 5.80 11.70
N PHE A 253 -2.33 5.48 12.42
CA PHE A 253 -2.88 4.13 12.51
C PHE A 253 -4.08 4.01 11.59
N MET A 254 -4.07 2.97 10.75
CA MET A 254 -5.16 2.62 9.86
C MET A 254 -5.95 1.46 10.47
N PHE A 255 -7.10 1.76 11.07
CA PHE A 255 -8.01 0.77 11.61
C PHE A 255 -9.02 0.35 10.56
N CYS A 256 -9.21 -0.95 10.40
CA CYS A 256 -10.20 -1.52 9.51
C CYS A 256 -11.31 -2.17 10.34
N ARG A 257 -12.56 -2.06 9.88
CA ARG A 257 -13.72 -2.67 10.55
C ARG A 257 -14.73 -3.17 9.53
N ASN A 258 -15.03 -4.48 9.56
CA ASN A 258 -16.01 -5.06 8.66
C ASN A 258 -17.46 -4.87 9.13
N ASN A 259 -18.42 -5.30 8.32
CA ASN A 259 -19.85 -5.20 8.62
C ASN A 259 -20.30 -6.06 9.81
N LYS A 260 -19.50 -7.05 10.23
CA LYS A 260 -19.73 -7.84 11.45
C LYS A 260 -19.23 -7.13 12.72
N GLY A 261 -18.63 -5.95 12.59
CA GLY A 261 -18.05 -5.20 13.71
C GLY A 261 -16.67 -5.69 14.13
N GLN A 262 -16.09 -6.65 13.41
CA GLN A 262 -14.73 -7.13 13.67
C GLN A 262 -13.73 -6.09 13.18
N ALA A 263 -12.67 -5.86 13.96
CA ALA A 263 -11.68 -4.82 13.70
C ALA A 263 -10.24 -5.32 13.81
N TRP A 264 -9.35 -4.71 13.02
CA TRP A 264 -7.92 -4.95 13.00
C TRP A 264 -7.17 -3.67 12.62
N ILE A 265 -5.85 -3.65 12.78
CA ILE A 265 -4.99 -2.57 12.29
C ILE A 265 -4.44 -3.01 10.94
N GLY A 266 -4.92 -2.38 9.85
CA GLY A 266 -4.47 -2.69 8.49
C GLY A 266 -3.04 -2.23 8.21
N GLY A 267 -2.57 -1.18 8.92
CA GLY A 267 -1.21 -0.70 8.83
C GLY A 267 -0.92 0.47 9.77
N ILE A 268 0.37 0.73 9.97
CA ILE A 268 0.88 1.88 10.72
C ILE A 268 1.85 2.62 9.81
N GLU A 269 1.64 3.92 9.63
CA GLU A 269 2.46 4.79 8.79
C GLU A 269 3.30 5.74 9.67
N VAL A 270 4.55 5.98 9.30
CA VAL A 270 5.36 7.05 9.89
C VAL A 270 4.86 8.39 9.34
N ALA A 271 4.26 9.21 10.20
CA ALA A 271 3.51 10.39 9.78
C ALA A 271 4.38 11.43 9.04
N LYS A 272 5.64 11.58 9.46
CA LYS A 272 6.61 12.52 8.89
C LYS A 272 7.67 11.82 8.06
N SER A 273 7.26 11.03 7.08
CA SER A 273 8.15 10.43 6.10
C SER A 273 7.83 10.90 4.68
N LYS A 274 8.86 11.03 3.84
CA LYS A 274 8.76 11.48 2.45
C LYS A 274 8.39 10.32 1.53
N VAL A 275 7.72 10.63 0.42
CA VAL A 275 7.47 9.66 -0.66
C VAL A 275 8.68 9.51 -1.59
N THR A 276 9.05 8.25 -1.82
CA THR A 276 10.18 7.78 -2.62
C THR A 276 9.85 7.72 -4.11
N SER A 277 10.81 7.28 -4.95
CA SER A 277 10.60 7.06 -6.39
C SER A 277 9.70 5.86 -6.71
N THR A 278 9.40 5.02 -5.70
CA THR A 278 8.47 3.89 -5.82
C THR A 278 7.04 4.26 -5.44
N GLY A 279 6.82 5.47 -4.88
CA GLY A 279 5.55 5.89 -4.29
C GLY A 279 5.33 5.42 -2.85
N LEU A 280 6.28 4.69 -2.26
CA LEU A 280 6.29 4.31 -0.84
C LEU A 280 6.84 5.43 0.05
N LYS A 281 6.56 5.36 1.36
CA LYS A 281 7.28 6.14 2.37
C LYS A 281 8.72 5.62 2.52
N ALA A 282 9.68 6.52 2.69
CA ALA A 282 11.09 6.15 2.92
C ALA A 282 11.29 5.49 4.29
N ASP A 283 10.58 6.01 5.31
CA ASP A 283 10.50 5.44 6.65
C ASP A 283 9.20 4.66 6.76
N TRP A 284 9.28 3.46 7.32
CA TRP A 284 8.13 2.59 7.51
C TRP A 284 8.09 2.10 8.95
N ALA A 285 6.88 1.83 9.44
CA ALA A 285 6.69 1.32 10.79
C ALA A 285 6.48 -0.19 10.75
N PHE A 286 7.10 -0.90 11.69
CA PHE A 286 6.82 -2.31 11.90
C PHE A 286 5.83 -2.45 13.06
N GLY A 287 4.59 -2.86 12.77
CA GLY A 287 3.54 -3.06 13.78
C GLY A 287 3.66 -4.38 14.53
N GLY A 288 4.36 -5.37 13.95
CA GLY A 288 4.53 -6.68 14.54
C GLY A 288 3.17 -7.34 14.79
N TYR A 289 2.92 -7.78 16.02
CA TYR A 289 1.67 -8.43 16.37
C TYR A 289 0.44 -7.51 16.39
N LEU A 290 0.61 -6.18 16.46
CA LEU A 290 -0.52 -5.24 16.40
C LEU A 290 -1.20 -5.24 15.03
N THR A 291 -0.43 -5.47 13.97
CA THR A 291 -0.88 -5.51 12.57
C THR A 291 -1.26 -6.93 12.13
N THR A 292 -1.55 -7.83 13.07
CA THR A 292 -2.06 -9.18 12.75
C THR A 292 -3.37 -9.03 11.96
N PRO A 293 -3.50 -9.63 10.77
CA PRO A 293 -4.71 -9.56 9.97
C PRO A 293 -5.86 -10.34 10.64
N ILE A 294 -7.09 -10.05 10.22
CA ILE A 294 -8.29 -10.77 10.68
C ILE A 294 -8.29 -12.25 10.25
N MET A 295 -7.61 -12.56 9.15
CA MET A 295 -7.39 -13.92 8.65
C MET A 295 -5.90 -14.19 8.55
N GLU A 296 -5.43 -15.26 9.18
CA GLU A 296 -4.01 -15.60 9.27
C GLU A 296 -3.78 -17.07 8.87
N TYR A 297 -2.57 -17.42 8.45
CA TYR A 297 -2.27 -18.84 8.26
C TYR A 297 -2.21 -19.57 9.62
N PRO A 298 -2.68 -20.84 9.71
CA PRO A 298 -2.68 -21.59 10.96
C PRO A 298 -1.34 -21.60 11.69
N GLN A 299 -0.23 -21.77 10.95
CA GLN A 299 1.12 -21.76 11.53
C GLN A 299 1.54 -20.39 12.08
N GLU A 300 0.98 -19.29 11.58
CA GLU A 300 1.30 -17.92 12.01
C GLU A 300 0.37 -17.41 13.12
N ALA A 301 -0.75 -18.12 13.36
CA ALA A 301 -1.70 -17.79 14.41
C ALA A 301 -1.17 -18.06 15.83
N GLY A 302 -0.14 -18.93 15.97
CA GLY A 302 0.33 -19.43 17.25
C GLY A 302 -0.79 -20.20 17.98
N ASP A 303 -0.92 -20.00 19.29
CA ASP A 303 -1.95 -20.65 20.11
C ASP A 303 -3.34 -19.96 20.03
N TYR A 304 -3.52 -19.03 19.08
CA TYR A 304 -4.72 -18.20 18.98
C TYR A 304 -5.54 -18.43 17.71
N ALA A 305 -5.29 -19.52 16.98
CA ALA A 305 -6.11 -19.90 15.83
C ALA A 305 -7.59 -20.04 16.22
N GLY A 306 -8.48 -19.40 15.46
CA GLY A 306 -9.92 -19.56 15.56
C GLY A 306 -10.46 -20.65 14.63
N GLU A 307 -11.66 -20.41 14.11
CA GLU A 307 -12.28 -21.26 13.10
C GLU A 307 -11.45 -21.29 11.82
N TYR A 308 -11.37 -22.46 11.19
CA TYR A 308 -10.78 -22.61 9.86
C TYR A 308 -11.70 -21.99 8.82
N LEU A 309 -11.13 -21.11 8.01
CA LEU A 309 -11.78 -20.45 6.89
C LEU A 309 -11.37 -21.14 5.58
N ASP A 310 -12.17 -20.92 4.55
CA ASP A 310 -11.84 -21.39 3.21
C ASP A 310 -10.45 -20.88 2.77
N ASN A 311 -9.75 -21.69 1.97
CA ASN A 311 -8.40 -21.42 1.45
C ASN A 311 -7.26 -21.50 2.47
N GLY A 312 -7.46 -22.21 3.59
CA GLY A 312 -6.39 -22.55 4.53
C GLY A 312 -5.98 -21.41 5.47
N TYR A 313 -6.91 -20.50 5.78
CA TYR A 313 -6.74 -19.46 6.80
C TYR A 313 -7.50 -19.83 8.07
N VAL A 314 -7.19 -19.13 9.17
CA VAL A 314 -7.96 -19.16 10.42
C VAL A 314 -8.39 -17.76 10.80
N ASP A 315 -9.57 -17.65 11.42
CA ASP A 315 -10.03 -16.39 12.03
C ASP A 315 -9.16 -16.04 13.24
N MET A 316 -8.75 -14.78 13.33
CA MET A 316 -7.95 -14.25 14.44
C MET A 316 -8.76 -13.32 15.36
N PHE A 317 -10.01 -13.01 15.03
CA PHE A 317 -10.74 -11.95 15.71
C PHE A 317 -11.12 -12.34 17.13
N GLU A 318 -11.90 -13.41 17.29
CA GLU A 318 -12.46 -13.79 18.60
C GLU A 318 -11.36 -14.23 19.59
N ASN A 319 -10.34 -14.92 19.07
CA ASN A 319 -9.32 -15.51 19.90
C ASN A 319 -8.17 -14.56 20.23
N TYR A 320 -7.91 -13.56 19.38
CA TYR A 320 -6.74 -12.68 19.51
C TYR A 320 -7.07 -11.19 19.43
N LEU A 321 -7.56 -10.71 18.28
CA LEU A 321 -7.66 -9.27 17.98
C LEU A 321 -8.65 -8.55 18.90
N SER A 322 -9.80 -9.16 19.19
CA SER A 322 -10.84 -8.60 20.08
C SER A 322 -10.35 -8.38 21.51
N LYS A 323 -9.21 -8.99 21.88
CA LYS A 323 -8.59 -8.91 23.21
C LYS A 323 -7.40 -7.95 23.26
N ILE A 324 -7.02 -7.34 22.13
CA ILE A 324 -5.94 -6.35 22.08
C ILE A 324 -6.47 -5.01 22.62
N PRO A 325 -5.84 -4.40 23.65
CA PRO A 325 -6.36 -3.19 24.29
C PRO A 325 -6.68 -2.04 23.32
N VAL A 326 -5.78 -1.73 22.39
CA VAL A 326 -6.00 -0.63 21.44
C VAL A 326 -7.16 -0.89 20.47
N ILE A 327 -7.42 -2.15 20.10
CA ILE A 327 -8.57 -2.51 19.25
C ILE A 327 -9.87 -2.35 20.03
N GLN A 328 -9.89 -2.74 21.31
CA GLN A 328 -11.06 -2.52 22.19
C GLN A 328 -11.36 -1.02 22.38
N GLU A 329 -10.33 -0.19 22.55
CA GLU A 329 -10.49 1.26 22.63
C GLU A 329 -11.04 1.86 21.32
N TYR A 330 -10.55 1.39 20.17
CA TYR A 330 -11.09 1.79 18.87
C TYR A 330 -12.57 1.44 18.74
N LEU A 331 -12.96 0.20 19.03
CA LEU A 331 -14.36 -0.25 18.95
C LEU A 331 -15.28 0.58 19.86
N LYS A 332 -14.87 0.85 21.10
CA LYS A 332 -15.59 1.75 22.02
C LYS A 332 -15.73 3.16 21.44
N SER A 333 -14.69 3.68 20.80
CA SER A 333 -14.73 5.01 20.17
C SER A 333 -15.77 5.08 19.05
N VAL A 334 -15.95 3.99 18.30
CA VAL A 334 -16.96 3.92 17.22
C VAL A 334 -18.36 3.89 17.80
N GLU A 335 -18.60 3.12 18.86
CA GLU A 335 -19.90 3.06 19.54
C GLU A 335 -20.35 4.42 20.09
N VAL A 336 -19.43 5.17 20.68
CA VAL A 336 -19.71 6.51 21.21
C VAL A 336 -20.13 7.47 20.08
N ARG A 337 -19.50 7.39 18.90
CA ARG A 337 -19.85 8.25 17.74
C ARG A 337 -21.17 7.90 17.07
N LYS A 338 -21.74 6.73 17.34
CA LYS A 338 -23.05 6.32 16.81
C LYS A 338 -24.22 6.83 17.66
N LYS A 339 -23.96 7.25 18.90
CA LYS A 339 -24.95 7.78 19.84
C LYS A 339 -25.08 9.28 19.70
#